data_AF-A0A268NXL1-F1
#
_entry.id   AF-A0A268NXL1-F1
#
_cell.length_a   1.000
_cell.length_b   1.000
_cell.length_c   1.000
_cell.angle_alpha   90.00
_cell.angle_beta   90.00
_cell.angle_gamma   90.00
#
_symmetry.space_group_name_H-M   'P 1'
#
loop_
_entity.id
_entity.type
_entity.pdbx_description
1 polymer ?
#
loop_
_entity_poly.entity_id
_entity_poly.type
_entity_poly.pdbx_seq_one_letter_code
_entity_poly.pdbx_strand_id
1 'polypeptide(L)'
;MKYYEFNDHDYYALIAVDENQVITQDQTIDEACSHAAVKFYVQSVACESVEEVWREGKPREITKENALKQYVGMTGSTLQQAEEYFNKDVEHGDALLIDGLLV
;
A
#
# COMPACT_ATOMS: atom_id res chain seq x y z
N MET A 1 -4.28 11.00 -2.20
CA MET A 1 -3.76 9.61 -2.26
C MET A 1 -2.54 9.52 -1.37
N LYS A 2 -2.55 8.56 -0.45
CA LYS A 2 -1.41 8.16 0.38
C LYS A 2 -0.94 6.77 -0.05
N TYR A 3 0.36 6.53 0.06
CA TYR A 3 0.97 5.27 -0.36
C TYR A 3 1.64 4.62 0.85
N TYR A 4 1.38 3.34 1.06
CA TYR A 4 1.84 2.59 2.22
C TYR A 4 2.64 1.39 1.79
N GLU A 5 3.85 1.30 2.33
CA GLU A 5 4.77 0.21 2.13
C GLU A 5 4.75 -0.74 3.33
N PHE A 6 4.62 -2.03 3.03
CA PHE A 6 4.67 -3.15 3.97
C PHE A 6 5.96 -3.91 3.67
N ASN A 7 7.06 -3.56 4.35
CA ASN A 7 8.38 -4.13 4.10
C ASN A 7 8.93 -4.97 5.26
N ASP A 8 8.26 -4.93 6.42
CA ASP A 8 8.65 -5.66 7.64
C ASP A 8 7.84 -6.97 7.81
N HIS A 9 7.12 -7.37 6.76
CA HIS A 9 6.24 -8.55 6.72
C HIS A 9 6.83 -9.61 5.79
N ASP A 10 6.28 -10.83 5.83
CA ASP A 10 6.70 -11.94 4.97
C ASP A 10 6.58 -11.63 3.47
N TYR A 11 5.68 -10.72 3.10
CA TYR A 11 5.51 -10.22 1.75
C TYR A 11 5.72 -8.72 1.67
N TYR A 12 6.53 -8.30 0.70
CA TYR A 12 6.58 -6.90 0.33
C TYR A 12 5.26 -6.51 -0.34
N ALA A 13 4.60 -5.45 0.16
CA ALA A 13 3.47 -4.86 -0.55
C ALA A 13 3.50 -3.33 -0.55
N LEU A 14 2.92 -2.79 -1.63
CA LEU A 14 2.67 -1.37 -1.79
C LEU A 14 1.18 -1.15 -2.02
N ILE A 15 0.54 -0.34 -1.18
CA ILE A 15 -0.91 -0.09 -1.19
C ILE A 15 -1.17 1.41 -1.32
N ALA A 16 -2.12 1.78 -2.17
CA ALA A 16 -2.58 3.16 -2.30
C ALA A 16 -3.94 3.36 -1.63
N VAL A 17 -4.08 4.45 -0.87
CA VAL A 17 -5.31 4.80 -0.15
C VAL A 17 -5.76 6.20 -0.55
N ASP A 18 -7.03 6.36 -0.89
CA ASP A 18 -7.63 7.68 -1.10
C ASP A 18 -8.18 8.24 0.21
N GLU A 19 -7.49 9.25 0.75
CA GLU A 19 -7.88 9.96 1.96
C GLU A 19 -9.31 10.51 1.94
N ASN A 20 -9.86 10.83 0.76
CA ASN A 20 -11.21 11.37 0.62
C ASN A 20 -12.30 10.31 0.79
N GLN A 21 -11.95 9.02 0.71
CA GLN A 21 -12.89 7.90 0.82
C GLN A 21 -12.78 7.14 2.14
N VAL A 22 -11.84 7.54 2.98
CA VAL A 22 -11.69 6.94 4.30
C VAL A 22 -12.67 7.59 5.27
N ILE A 23 -13.46 6.77 5.95
CA ILE A 23 -14.40 7.23 6.97
C ILE A 23 -13.64 7.51 8.26
N THR A 24 -13.56 8.79 8.66
CA THR A 24 -13.01 9.22 9.94
C THR A 24 -14.15 9.49 10.92
N GLN A 25 -14.33 8.63 11.94
CA GLN A 25 -15.23 8.93 13.05
C GLN A 25 -14.44 9.58 14.20
N ASP A 26 -13.58 8.80 14.86
CA ASP A 26 -12.77 9.23 16.01
C ASP A 26 -11.26 9.21 15.72
N GLN A 27 -10.89 9.23 14.44
CA GLN A 27 -9.49 9.09 13.98
C GLN A 27 -9.08 10.27 13.12
N THR A 28 -7.79 10.60 13.13
CA THR A 28 -7.21 11.48 12.12
C THR A 28 -7.25 10.82 10.74
N ILE A 29 -7.18 11.63 9.68
CA ILE A 29 -7.09 11.13 8.29
C ILE A 29 -5.90 10.18 8.14
N ASP A 30 -4.76 10.50 8.75
CA ASP A 30 -3.55 9.67 8.67
C ASP A 30 -3.75 8.29 9.31
N GLU A 31 -4.35 8.25 10.50
CA GLU A 31 -4.65 6.99 11.20
C GLU A 31 -5.66 6.15 10.44
N ALA A 32 -6.71 6.79 9.92
CA ALA A 32 -7.74 6.11 9.18
C ALA A 32 -7.20 5.54 7.86
N CYS A 33 -6.34 6.31 7.15
CA CYS A 33 -5.67 5.84 5.93
C CYS A 33 -4.73 4.67 6.21
N SER A 34 -3.95 4.75 7.29
CA SER A 34 -3.06 3.65 7.69
C SER A 34 -3.85 2.39 8.05
N HIS A 35 -4.96 2.54 8.76
CA HIS A 35 -5.85 1.42 9.09
C HIS A 35 -6.52 0.83 7.84
N ALA A 36 -6.92 1.66 6.87
CA ALA A 36 -7.42 1.20 5.59
C ALA A 36 -6.36 0.41 4.82
N ALA A 37 -5.12 0.89 4.76
CA ALA A 37 -4.01 0.19 4.12
C ALA A 37 -3.79 -1.21 4.73
N VAL A 38 -3.79 -1.33 6.06
CA VAL A 38 -3.66 -2.64 6.73
C VAL A 38 -4.82 -3.56 6.40
N LYS A 39 -6.06 -3.04 6.35
CA LYS A 39 -7.22 -3.84 5.93
C LYS A 39 -7.07 -4.36 4.51
N PHE A 40 -6.61 -3.54 3.58
CA PHE A 40 -6.34 -3.98 2.20
C PHE A 40 -5.20 -4.99 2.13
N TYR A 41 -4.15 -4.82 2.93
CA TYR A 41 -3.07 -5.80 3.02
C TYR A 41 -3.59 -7.16 3.49
N VAL A 42 -4.40 -7.18 4.55
CA VAL A 42 -5.06 -8.40 5.05
C VAL A 42 -6.03 -9.02 4.04
N GLN A 43 -6.75 -8.20 3.26
CA GLN A 43 -7.72 -8.74 2.31
C GLN A 43 -7.07 -9.29 1.03
N SER A 44 -6.01 -8.63 0.58
CA SER A 44 -5.43 -8.85 -0.75
C SER A 44 -4.10 -9.61 -0.71
N VAL A 45 -3.42 -9.66 0.44
CA VAL A 45 -2.04 -10.16 0.57
C VAL A 45 -1.91 -11.20 1.67
N ALA A 46 -2.19 -10.81 2.92
CA ALA A 46 -1.94 -11.64 4.09
C ALA A 46 -3.18 -12.42 4.51
N CYS A 47 -3.09 -13.74 4.71
CA CYS A 47 -4.18 -14.54 5.28
C CYS A 47 -4.26 -14.44 6.81
N GLU A 48 -4.03 -13.24 7.36
CA GLU A 48 -3.82 -12.98 8.79
C GLU A 48 -4.83 -11.98 9.35
N SER A 49 -4.87 -11.80 10.67
CA SER A 49 -5.69 -10.76 11.29
C SER A 49 -5.02 -9.38 11.23
N VAL A 50 -5.81 -8.31 11.29
CA VAL A 50 -5.30 -6.93 11.37
C VAL A 50 -4.34 -6.78 12.56
N GLU A 51 -4.65 -7.39 13.70
CA GLU A 51 -3.81 -7.36 14.91
C GLU A 51 -2.49 -8.12 14.76
N GLU A 52 -2.43 -9.14 13.90
CA GLU A 52 -1.18 -9.86 13.58
C GLU A 52 -0.29 -8.98 12.72
N VAL A 53 -0.81 -8.41 11.64
CA VAL A 53 -0.08 -7.47 10.80
C VAL A 53 0.47 -6.31 11.64
N TRP A 54 -0.32 -5.68 12.49
CA TRP A 54 0.19 -4.61 13.37
C TRP A 54 1.29 -5.03 14.35
N ARG A 55 1.40 -6.32 14.69
CA ARG A 55 2.44 -6.86 15.57
C ARG A 55 3.75 -7.10 14.84
N GLU A 56 3.68 -7.49 13.58
CA GLU A 56 4.86 -7.71 12.73
C GLU A 56 5.54 -6.41 12.35
N GLY A 57 4.74 -5.41 11.98
CA GLY A 57 5.25 -4.14 11.49
C GLY A 57 4.15 -3.12 11.30
N LYS A 58 4.54 -1.84 11.34
CA LYS A 58 3.64 -0.77 10.92
C LYS A 58 3.92 -0.44 9.46
N PRO A 59 2.89 -0.27 8.61
CA PRO A 59 3.13 0.21 7.26
C PRO A 59 3.76 1.59 7.30
N ARG A 60 4.72 1.81 6.39
CA ARG A 60 5.41 3.08 6.24
C ARG A 60 4.72 3.90 5.17
N GLU A 61 4.25 5.10 5.52
CA GLU A 61 3.79 6.06 4.50
C GLU A 61 4.98 6.53 3.67
N ILE A 62 4.86 6.45 2.34
CA ILE A 62 5.87 6.90 1.39
C ILE A 62 5.26 7.89 0.39
N THR A 63 6.13 8.68 -0.25
CA THR A 63 5.70 9.60 -1.30
C THR A 63 5.32 8.85 -2.58
N LYS A 64 4.47 9.46 -3.41
CA LYS A 64 4.14 8.93 -4.75
C LYS A 64 5.39 8.66 -5.60
N GLU A 65 6.39 9.54 -5.52
CA GLU A 65 7.65 9.38 -6.25
C GLU A 65 8.40 8.11 -5.82
N ASN A 66 8.48 7.83 -4.52
CA ASN A 66 9.11 6.62 -4.01
C ASN A 66 8.31 5.37 -4.38
N ALA A 67 6.99 5.45 -4.30
CA ALA A 67 6.09 4.37 -4.72
C ALA A 67 6.27 4.01 -6.20
N LEU A 68 6.36 5.01 -7.08
CA LEU A 68 6.64 4.84 -8.51
C LEU A 68 8.03 4.22 -8.76
N LYS A 69 9.06 4.71 -8.08
CA LYS A 69 10.43 4.17 -8.19
C LYS A 69 10.47 2.70 -7.80
N GLN A 70 9.79 2.34 -6.72
CA GLN A 70 9.75 0.97 -6.23
C GLN A 70 9.01 0.05 -7.19
N TYR A 71 7.84 0.50 -7.69
CA TYR A 71 7.08 -0.23 -8.70
C TYR A 71 7.88 -0.45 -9.98
N VAL A 72 8.56 0.58 -10.50
CA VAL A 72 9.46 0.47 -11.66
C VAL A 72 10.60 -0.50 -11.40
N GLY A 73 11.24 -0.39 -10.23
CA GLY A 73 12.39 -1.22 -9.85
C GLY A 73 12.04 -2.71 -9.75
N MET A 74 10.85 -3.04 -9.26
CA MET A 74 10.40 -4.42 -9.06
C MET A 74 9.72 -5.02 -10.30
N THR A 75 8.92 -4.25 -11.04
CA THR A 75 8.19 -4.77 -12.22
C THR A 75 9.01 -4.71 -13.51
N GLY A 76 10.09 -3.92 -13.55
CA GLY A 76 10.83 -3.61 -14.77
C GLY A 76 10.08 -2.71 -15.75
N SER A 77 8.94 -2.13 -15.34
CA SER A 77 8.17 -1.18 -16.13
C SER A 77 8.96 0.12 -16.36
N THR A 78 8.69 0.82 -17.45
CA THR A 78 9.21 2.19 -17.62
C THR A 78 8.50 3.15 -16.67
N LEU A 79 9.14 4.28 -16.34
CA LEU A 79 8.53 5.31 -15.49
C LEU A 79 7.19 5.81 -16.08
N GLN A 80 7.13 6.00 -17.40
CA GLN A 80 5.91 6.43 -18.08
C GLN A 80 4.76 5.43 -17.91
N GLN A 81 5.04 4.12 -18.05
CA GLN A 81 4.03 3.08 -17.84
C GLN A 81 3.55 3.04 -16.39
N ALA A 82 4.47 3.15 -15.43
CA ALA A 82 4.12 3.21 -14.01
C ALA A 82 3.28 4.44 -13.68
N GLU A 83 3.63 5.62 -14.23
CA GLU A 83 2.84 6.84 -14.06
C GLU A 83 1.45 6.71 -14.64
N GLU A 84 1.30 6.12 -15.84
CA GLU A 84 0.00 5.87 -16.44
C GLU A 84 -0.85 4.94 -15.57
N TYR A 85 -0.28 3.82 -15.10
CA TYR A 85 -0.94 2.89 -14.19
C TYR A 85 -1.39 3.61 -12.90
N PHE A 86 -0.50 4.35 -12.25
CA PHE A 86 -0.81 5.09 -11.01
C PHE A 86 -1.83 6.21 -11.19
N ASN A 87 -1.98 6.75 -12.41
CA ASN A 87 -2.91 7.83 -12.69
C ASN A 87 -4.26 7.35 -13.23
N LYS A 88 -4.31 6.18 -13.88
CA LYS A 88 -5.51 5.65 -14.55
C LYS A 88 -6.13 4.46 -13.83
N ASP A 89 -5.29 3.57 -13.30
CA ASP A 89 -5.69 2.22 -12.92
C ASP A 89 -5.56 1.97 -11.41
N VAL A 90 -4.88 2.85 -10.69
CA VAL A 90 -4.84 2.83 -9.22
C VAL A 90 -6.11 3.48 -8.70
N GLU A 91 -7.13 2.66 -8.49
CA GLU A 91 -8.36 3.05 -7.84
C GLU A 91 -8.20 2.99 -6.30
N HIS A 92 -9.25 3.43 -5.63
CA HIS A 92 -9.26 3.70 -4.21
C HIS A 92 -9.03 2.43 -3.38
N GLY A 93 -7.86 2.30 -2.76
CA GLY A 93 -7.57 1.18 -1.87
C GLY A 93 -6.90 -0.01 -2.53
N ASP A 94 -6.39 0.14 -3.76
CA ASP A 94 -5.80 -0.99 -4.46
C ASP A 94 -4.39 -1.36 -3.96
N ALA A 95 -4.16 -2.68 -3.97
CA ALA A 95 -2.82 -3.24 -3.86
C ALA A 95 -2.10 -3.04 -5.20
N LEU A 96 -1.01 -2.27 -5.17
CA LEU A 96 -0.25 -1.87 -6.35
C LEU A 96 0.80 -2.90 -6.73
N LEU A 97 1.40 -3.50 -5.71
CA LEU A 97 2.50 -4.41 -5.88
C LEU A 97 2.51 -5.35 -4.69
N ILE A 98 2.66 -6.64 -4.98
CA ILE A 98 2.90 -7.68 -4.01
C ILE A 98 4.05 -8.49 -4.58
N ASP A 99 5.19 -8.50 -3.91
CA ASP A 99 6.28 -9.41 -4.26
C ASP A 99 6.20 -10.64 -3.34
N GLY A 100 5.98 -11.80 -3.96
CA GLY A 100 5.87 -13.09 -3.30
C GLY A 100 7.22 -13.69 -2.92
N LEU A 101 8.33 -13.08 -3.35
CA LEU A 101 9.67 -13.55 -3.03
C LEU A 101 10.05 -13.09 -1.62
N LEU A 102 9.71 -13.92 -0.63
CA LEU A 102 10.53 -14.11 0.56
C LEU A 102 11.99 -14.19 0.10
N VAL A 103 12.82 -13.26 0.55
CA VAL A 103 14.28 -13.28 0.32
C VAL A 103 14.85 -14.62 0.78
#